data_AF-A0A358MZG6-F1
#
_entry.id   AF-A0A358MZG6-F1
#
_cell.length_a   1.000
_cell.length_b   1.000
_cell.length_c   1.000
_cell.angle_alpha   90.00
_cell.angle_beta   90.00
_cell.angle_gamma   90.00
#
_symmetry.space_group_name_H-M   'P 1'
#
loop_
_entity.id
_entity.type
_entity.pdbx_description
1 polymer ?
#
loop_
_entity_poly.entity_id
_entity_poly.type
_entity_poly.pdbx_seq_one_letter_code
_entity_poly.pdbx_strand_id
1 'polypeptide(L)'
;LARATTDRGSVFFCTTTTSAGDSSLATAGVVLYAMIQRAGEAGAKTLSSTRQAVAGDPEVGDMQGWEQLTGNTDGLSSTYASTAGVYQGDGGLIAINRSGGEDAATIVPAERVEMLFANLDFDRVNQTADNNGSLIQEIWRLFLILVLTALIGEAFLCIPKRITANDAGASFAGTGKSPVNHLAGFSDSDAGHQADDVSVGGVV
;
A
#
# COMPACT_ATOMS: atom_id res chain seq x y z
N LEU A 1 31.30 -22.09 -4.20
CA LEU A 1 32.00 -21.26 -5.21
C LEU A 1 32.63 -20.09 -4.46
N ALA A 2 33.95 -20.04 -4.37
CA ALA A 2 34.66 -18.86 -3.88
C ALA A 2 35.26 -18.12 -5.07
N ARG A 3 35.32 -16.79 -5.01
CA ARG A 3 35.91 -15.94 -6.04
C ARG A 3 37.06 -15.14 -5.44
N ALA A 4 38.20 -15.14 -6.12
CA ALA A 4 39.31 -14.23 -5.84
C ALA A 4 39.46 -13.27 -7.02
N THR A 5 39.48 -11.97 -6.76
CA THR A 5 39.78 -10.94 -7.76
C THR A 5 41.30 -10.81 -7.92
N THR A 6 41.75 -10.60 -9.14
CA THR A 6 43.16 -10.41 -9.52
C THR A 6 43.25 -9.29 -10.55
N ASP A 7 44.46 -8.76 -10.76
CA ASP A 7 44.71 -7.69 -11.73
C ASP A 7 44.38 -8.10 -13.18
N ARG A 8 44.28 -9.41 -13.46
CA ARG A 8 43.97 -9.95 -14.80
C ARG A 8 42.61 -10.66 -14.87
N GLY A 9 41.70 -10.38 -13.93
CA GLY A 9 40.36 -10.96 -13.89
C GLY A 9 40.09 -11.71 -12.60
N SER A 10 39.22 -12.72 -12.63
CA SER A 10 38.81 -13.45 -11.42
C SER A 10 39.06 -14.95 -11.52
N VAL A 11 39.53 -15.55 -10.43
CA VAL A 11 39.65 -17.01 -10.28
C VAL A 11 38.49 -17.52 -9.43
N PHE A 12 37.84 -18.59 -9.90
CA PHE A 12 36.74 -19.26 -9.21
C PHE A 12 37.18 -20.62 -8.68
N PHE A 13 36.88 -20.90 -7.41
CA PHE A 13 37.21 -22.16 -6.75
C PHE A 13 35.95 -22.97 -6.46
N CYS A 14 36.02 -24.27 -6.74
CA CYS A 14 35.05 -25.24 -6.21
C CYS A 14 35.29 -25.38 -4.70
N THR A 15 34.27 -25.13 -3.89
CA THR A 15 34.37 -25.19 -2.43
C THR A 15 33.79 -26.49 -1.86
N THR A 16 33.62 -27.51 -2.68
CA THR A 16 33.19 -28.85 -2.28
C THR A 16 34.10 -29.91 -2.89
N THR A 17 34.12 -31.10 -2.32
CA THR A 17 34.93 -32.23 -2.78
C THR A 17 34.14 -33.11 -3.75
N THR A 18 34.82 -34.05 -4.41
CA THR A 18 34.22 -35.08 -5.26
C THR A 18 33.63 -36.25 -4.46
N SER A 19 33.79 -36.27 -3.14
CA SER A 19 33.22 -37.30 -2.27
C SER A 19 31.70 -37.25 -2.31
N ALA A 20 31.05 -38.42 -2.48
CA ALA A 20 29.60 -38.53 -2.53
C ALA A 20 28.90 -38.08 -1.22
N GLY A 21 29.63 -38.02 -0.09
CA GLY A 21 29.13 -37.49 1.17
C GLY A 21 29.05 -35.96 1.22
N ASP A 22 29.86 -35.26 0.41
CA ASP A 22 29.96 -33.80 0.42
C ASP A 22 29.17 -33.16 -0.73
N SER A 23 29.09 -33.83 -1.90
CA SER A 23 28.30 -33.36 -3.02
C SER A 23 28.08 -34.41 -4.12
N SER A 24 27.19 -34.08 -5.07
CA SER A 24 26.97 -34.86 -6.29
C SER A 24 27.95 -34.54 -7.43
N LEU A 25 29.08 -33.87 -7.14
CA LEU A 25 30.04 -33.40 -8.14
C LEU A 25 30.58 -34.52 -9.04
N ALA A 26 30.97 -35.66 -8.47
CA ALA A 26 31.51 -36.79 -9.22
C ALA A 26 30.44 -37.69 -9.85
N THR A 27 29.26 -37.79 -9.23
CA THR A 27 28.21 -38.73 -9.66
C THR A 27 27.25 -38.13 -10.68
N ALA A 28 26.71 -36.95 -10.40
CA ALA A 28 25.67 -36.33 -11.24
C ALA A 28 26.11 -34.99 -11.87
N GLY A 29 27.25 -34.43 -11.44
CA GLY A 29 27.79 -33.19 -12.00
C GLY A 29 26.97 -31.92 -11.71
N VAL A 30 25.87 -32.01 -10.95
CA VAL A 30 24.95 -30.89 -10.68
C VAL A 30 25.68 -29.71 -10.03
N VAL A 31 26.63 -29.99 -9.13
CA VAL A 31 27.41 -28.92 -8.49
C VAL A 31 28.37 -28.23 -9.46
N LEU A 32 28.99 -28.98 -10.38
CA LEU A 32 29.82 -28.39 -11.44
C LEU A 32 28.96 -27.50 -12.35
N TYR A 33 27.79 -27.98 -12.75
CA TYR A 33 26.86 -27.22 -13.57
C TYR A 33 26.43 -25.91 -12.89
N ALA A 34 25.96 -25.99 -11.64
CA ALA A 34 25.56 -24.82 -10.86
C ALA A 34 26.73 -23.85 -10.63
N MET A 35 27.96 -24.36 -10.47
CA MET A 35 29.17 -23.55 -10.37
C MET A 35 29.42 -22.77 -11.65
N ILE A 36 29.38 -23.43 -12.81
CA ILE A 36 29.61 -22.79 -14.11
C ILE A 36 28.54 -21.74 -14.39
N GLN A 37 27.26 -22.04 -14.10
CA GLN A 37 26.18 -21.08 -14.29
C GLN A 37 26.38 -19.82 -13.43
N ARG A 38 26.69 -19.99 -12.13
CA ARG A 38 26.97 -18.86 -11.24
C ARG A 38 28.20 -18.07 -11.66
N ALA A 39 29.25 -18.75 -12.12
CA ALA A 39 30.44 -18.08 -12.65
C ALA A 39 30.13 -17.31 -13.94
N GLY A 40 29.30 -17.87 -14.82
CA GLY A 40 28.81 -17.23 -16.04
C GLY A 40 27.96 -15.99 -15.75
N GLU A 41 27.00 -16.09 -14.83
CA GLU A 41 26.21 -14.95 -14.35
C GLU A 41 27.11 -13.86 -13.74
N ALA A 42 28.10 -14.24 -12.92
CA ALA A 42 29.05 -13.30 -12.34
C ALA A 42 29.91 -12.61 -13.42
N GLY A 43 30.35 -13.34 -14.45
CA GLY A 43 31.08 -12.77 -15.59
C GLY A 43 30.21 -11.84 -16.43
N ALA A 44 28.99 -12.26 -16.77
CA ALA A 44 28.05 -11.44 -17.55
C ALA A 44 27.74 -10.11 -16.86
N LYS A 45 27.60 -10.09 -15.53
CA LYS A 45 27.41 -8.86 -14.75
C LYS A 45 28.57 -7.86 -14.93
N THR A 46 29.81 -8.32 -15.09
CA THR A 46 30.98 -7.42 -15.29
C THR A 46 31.04 -6.79 -16.67
N LEU A 47 30.44 -7.42 -17.69
CA LEU A 47 30.39 -6.91 -19.06
C LEU A 47 29.12 -6.11 -19.35
N SER A 48 28.15 -6.12 -18.43
CA SER A 48 26.89 -5.41 -18.59
C SER A 48 27.10 -3.90 -18.46
N SER A 49 26.60 -3.13 -19.43
CA SER A 49 26.51 -1.67 -19.32
C SER A 49 25.42 -1.22 -18.36
N THR A 50 24.53 -2.14 -17.94
CA THR A 50 23.48 -1.89 -16.95
C THR A 50 23.79 -2.62 -15.66
N ARG A 51 23.92 -1.89 -14.54
CA ARG A 51 24.20 -2.46 -13.22
C ARG A 51 23.31 -1.89 -12.13
N GLN A 52 23.30 -2.55 -10.97
CA GLN A 52 22.66 -2.02 -9.77
C GLN A 52 23.69 -1.94 -8.64
N ALA A 53 23.53 -0.97 -7.75
CA ALA A 53 24.36 -0.78 -6.58
C ALA A 53 23.54 -0.28 -5.38
N VAL A 54 24.13 -0.33 -4.20
CA VAL A 54 23.54 0.21 -2.97
C VAL A 54 24.05 1.65 -2.78
N ALA A 55 23.18 2.53 -2.30
CA ALA A 55 23.54 3.89 -1.93
C ALA A 55 24.69 3.90 -0.92
N GLY A 56 25.76 4.62 -1.23
CA GLY A 56 26.96 4.71 -0.40
C GLY A 56 27.95 3.54 -0.59
N ASP A 57 27.71 2.64 -1.55
CA ASP A 57 28.65 1.58 -1.88
C ASP A 57 29.93 2.17 -2.52
N PRO A 58 31.13 1.94 -1.95
CA PRO A 58 32.38 2.46 -2.48
C PRO A 58 32.70 1.96 -3.90
N GLU A 59 32.09 0.85 -4.35
CA GLU A 59 32.28 0.33 -5.72
C GLU A 59 31.60 1.20 -6.80
N VAL A 60 30.65 2.08 -6.43
CA VAL A 60 29.98 2.99 -7.37
C VAL A 60 30.94 4.02 -7.95
N GLY A 61 31.91 4.47 -7.13
CA GLY A 61 32.89 5.48 -7.50
C GLY A 61 32.31 6.89 -7.64
N ASP A 62 33.06 7.76 -8.32
CA ASP A 62 32.62 9.12 -8.67
C ASP A 62 31.59 9.06 -9.80
N MET A 63 30.53 9.87 -9.67
CA MET A 63 29.44 9.97 -10.63
C MET A 63 29.37 11.36 -11.27
N GLN A 64 30.45 12.14 -11.21
CA GLN A 64 30.53 13.43 -11.89
C GLN A 64 30.28 13.27 -13.39
N GLY A 65 29.33 14.05 -13.94
CA GLY A 65 28.95 14.00 -15.36
C GLY A 65 27.87 12.95 -15.69
N TRP A 66 27.43 12.15 -14.72
CA TRP A 66 26.27 11.29 -14.89
C TRP A 66 24.98 12.13 -14.86
N GLU A 67 23.97 11.68 -15.59
CA GLU A 67 22.63 12.27 -15.65
C GLU A 67 21.65 11.39 -14.87
N GLN A 68 20.79 12.01 -14.05
CA GLN A 68 19.76 11.29 -13.34
C GLN A 68 18.51 11.18 -14.20
N LEU A 69 18.08 9.94 -14.47
CA LEU A 69 16.89 9.64 -15.27
C LEU A 69 15.62 9.53 -14.42
N THR A 70 15.75 8.99 -13.20
CA THR A 70 14.63 8.76 -12.26
C THR A 70 15.09 8.97 -10.82
N GLY A 71 14.21 9.51 -9.97
CA GLY A 71 14.45 9.73 -8.54
C GLY A 71 14.29 11.19 -8.17
N ASN A 72 14.89 11.61 -7.05
CA ASN A 72 14.92 13.00 -6.64
C ASN A 72 15.93 13.80 -7.48
N THR A 73 15.44 14.62 -8.42
CA THR A 73 16.25 15.42 -9.34
C THR A 73 16.83 16.71 -8.75
N ASP A 74 16.44 17.06 -7.52
CA ASP A 74 16.93 18.27 -6.84
C ASP A 74 18.30 18.07 -6.17
N GLY A 75 18.86 16.86 -6.27
CA GLY A 75 20.16 16.50 -5.68
C GLY A 75 21.36 17.04 -6.49
N LEU A 76 22.45 17.34 -5.79
CA LEU A 76 23.73 17.64 -6.44
C LEU A 76 24.34 16.36 -7.02
N SER A 77 25.02 16.46 -8.17
CA SER A 77 25.71 15.32 -8.80
C SER A 77 26.74 14.66 -7.90
N SER A 78 27.34 15.41 -6.97
CA SER A 78 28.25 14.88 -5.95
C SER A 78 27.60 13.93 -4.94
N THR A 79 26.27 13.86 -4.91
CA THR A 79 25.48 13.03 -3.98
C THR A 79 24.85 11.81 -4.65
N TYR A 80 25.00 11.65 -5.97
CA TYR A 80 24.34 10.58 -6.73
C TYR A 80 24.71 9.20 -6.23
N ALA A 81 25.99 8.96 -5.89
CA ALA A 81 26.45 7.68 -5.34
C ALA A 81 25.74 7.29 -4.01
N SER A 82 25.16 8.27 -3.29
CA SER A 82 24.46 8.07 -2.02
C SER A 82 22.94 8.30 -2.12
N THR A 83 22.43 8.61 -3.31
CA THR A 83 21.03 8.97 -3.52
C THR A 83 20.36 7.92 -4.37
N ALA A 84 19.24 7.38 -3.89
CA ALA A 84 18.49 6.38 -4.63
C ALA A 84 17.93 6.97 -5.93
N GLY A 85 18.10 6.25 -7.04
CA GLY A 85 17.74 6.72 -8.38
C GLY A 85 18.31 5.86 -9.49
N VAL A 86 17.96 6.21 -10.73
CA VAL A 86 18.56 5.62 -11.93
C VAL A 86 19.37 6.70 -12.63
N TYR A 87 20.63 6.38 -12.94
CA TYR A 87 21.58 7.30 -13.54
C TYR A 87 22.17 6.73 -14.82
N GLN A 88 22.50 7.61 -15.76
CA GLN A 88 23.13 7.30 -17.03
C GLN A 88 24.44 8.07 -17.17
N GLY A 89 25.50 7.39 -17.56
CA GLY A 89 26.83 7.98 -17.71
C GLY A 89 27.81 6.95 -18.26
N ASP A 90 28.86 7.42 -18.93
CA ASP A 90 29.91 6.57 -19.52
C ASP A 90 29.39 5.44 -20.43
N GLY A 91 28.25 5.68 -21.12
CA GLY A 91 27.59 4.68 -21.97
C GLY A 91 26.89 3.55 -21.21
N GLY A 92 26.74 3.68 -19.90
CA GLY A 92 26.08 2.73 -19.01
C GLY A 92 24.89 3.31 -18.25
N LEU A 93 24.15 2.41 -17.60
CA LEU A 93 23.03 2.68 -16.71
C LEU A 93 23.32 2.07 -15.35
N ILE A 94 23.07 2.82 -14.28
CA ILE A 94 23.18 2.34 -12.92
C ILE A 94 21.91 2.66 -12.14
N ALA A 95 21.33 1.66 -11.49
CA ALA A 95 20.29 1.87 -10.49
C ALA A 95 20.94 1.83 -9.10
N ILE A 96 20.82 2.93 -8.35
CA ILE A 96 21.25 3.03 -6.97
C ILE A 96 20.03 2.85 -6.10
N ASN A 97 20.06 1.82 -5.27
CA ASN A 97 18.97 1.47 -4.36
C ASN A 97 19.35 1.86 -2.93
N ARG A 98 18.33 2.20 -2.14
CA ARG A 98 18.46 2.26 -0.69
C ARG A 98 19.03 0.94 -0.15
N SER A 99 19.86 1.02 0.90
CA SER A 99 20.38 -0.19 1.54
C SER A 99 19.26 -0.92 2.30
N GLY A 100 19.25 -2.25 2.26
CA GLY A 100 18.29 -3.03 3.06
C GLY A 100 18.45 -2.83 4.57
N GLY A 101 19.59 -2.28 5.03
CA GLY A 101 19.79 -1.89 6.43
C GLY A 101 19.03 -0.62 6.81
N GLU A 102 18.80 0.30 5.88
CA GLU A 102 17.95 1.48 6.09
C GLU A 102 16.47 1.09 6.15
N ASP A 103 16.06 0.05 5.43
CA ASP A 103 14.71 -0.50 5.48
C ASP A 103 14.47 -1.40 6.71
N ALA A 104 15.53 -1.79 7.43
CA ALA A 104 15.40 -2.60 8.62
C ALA A 104 14.88 -1.75 9.79
N ALA A 105 13.72 -2.13 10.34
CA ALA A 105 13.18 -1.56 11.57
C ALA A 105 14.00 -2.03 12.79
N THR A 106 15.23 -1.52 12.93
CA THR A 106 16.06 -1.80 14.10
C THR A 106 15.49 -1.02 15.29
N ILE A 107 14.78 -1.73 16.16
CA ILE A 107 14.23 -1.13 17.39
C ILE A 107 15.34 -1.04 18.43
N VAL A 108 15.64 0.19 18.87
CA VAL A 108 16.58 0.45 19.95
C VAL A 108 15.82 0.38 21.30
N PRO A 109 16.28 -0.45 22.26
CA PRO A 109 15.66 -0.52 23.59
C PRO A 109 15.67 0.83 24.31
N ALA A 110 14.65 1.11 25.12
CA ALA A 110 14.49 2.39 25.79
C ALA A 110 15.68 2.74 26.70
N GLU A 111 16.19 1.74 27.40
CA GLU A 111 17.31 1.86 28.33
C GLU A 111 18.59 2.28 27.59
N ARG A 112 18.76 1.82 26.34
CA ARG A 112 19.89 2.21 25.50
C ARG A 112 19.75 3.66 25.02
N VAL A 113 18.53 4.10 24.70
CA VAL A 113 18.28 5.51 24.33
C VAL A 113 18.59 6.42 25.52
N GLU A 114 18.04 6.10 26.70
CA GLU A 114 18.29 6.86 27.93
C GLU A 114 19.78 6.94 28.28
N MET A 115 20.52 5.84 28.11
CA MET A 115 21.97 5.82 28.32
C MET A 115 22.74 6.69 27.32
N LEU A 116 22.38 6.62 26.03
CA LEU A 116 23.04 7.42 24.97
C LEU A 116 22.86 8.92 25.18
N PHE A 117 21.71 9.31 25.73
CA PHE A 117 21.34 10.71 25.95
C PHE A 117 21.38 11.15 27.42
N ALA A 118 22.03 10.40 28.31
CA ALA A 118 21.99 10.62 29.76
C ALA A 118 22.42 12.02 30.26
N ASN A 119 23.09 12.81 29.41
CA ASN A 119 23.53 14.19 29.71
C ASN A 119 22.94 15.24 28.76
N LEU A 120 21.95 14.86 27.95
CA LEU A 120 21.26 15.74 27.03
C LEU A 120 19.81 15.86 27.48
N ASP A 121 19.30 17.08 27.45
CA ASP A 121 17.87 17.29 27.60
C ASP A 121 17.21 16.81 26.31
N PHE A 122 16.47 15.70 26.36
CA PHE A 122 15.77 15.15 25.21
C PHE A 122 14.37 14.74 25.63
N ASP A 123 13.39 15.09 24.79
CA ASP A 123 12.01 14.67 24.96
C ASP A 123 11.71 13.52 23.99
N ARG A 124 11.20 12.40 24.52
CA ARG A 124 10.89 11.21 23.74
C ARG A 124 9.40 11.15 23.45
N VAL A 125 9.04 11.43 22.20
CA VAL A 125 7.67 11.22 21.71
C VAL A 125 7.45 9.73 21.46
N ASN A 126 6.90 9.03 22.45
CA ASN A 126 6.36 7.70 22.23
C ASN A 126 5.00 7.86 21.53
N GLN A 127 4.86 7.40 20.29
CA GLN A 127 3.53 7.17 19.70
C GLN A 127 2.87 5.98 20.41
N THR A 128 2.45 6.19 21.66
CA THR A 128 1.48 5.31 22.28
C THR A 128 0.12 5.72 21.74
N ALA A 129 -0.44 4.90 20.85
CA ALA A 129 -1.75 5.10 20.24
C ALA A 129 -2.93 4.99 21.23
N ASP A 130 -2.69 5.11 22.55
CA ASP A 130 -3.71 4.97 23.58
C ASP A 130 -4.61 6.20 23.71
N ASN A 131 -4.10 7.40 23.43
CA ASN A 131 -4.87 8.62 23.71
C ASN A 131 -5.95 8.91 22.65
N ASN A 132 -5.74 8.48 21.41
CA ASN A 132 -6.70 8.70 20.31
C ASN A 132 -7.92 7.77 20.41
N GLY A 133 -7.74 6.56 20.96
CA GLY A 133 -8.84 5.64 21.22
C GLY A 133 -9.81 6.18 22.28
N SER A 134 -9.27 6.78 23.35
CA SER A 134 -10.06 7.36 24.44
C SER A 134 -10.93 8.53 23.97
N LEU A 135 -10.36 9.46 23.19
CA LEU A 135 -11.10 10.62 22.66
C LEU A 135 -12.23 10.20 21.71
N ILE A 136 -11.97 9.26 20.79
CA ILE A 136 -12.98 8.72 19.89
C ILE A 136 -14.09 8.01 20.68
N GLN A 137 -13.73 7.24 21.71
CA GLN A 137 -14.68 6.49 22.52
C GLN A 137 -15.59 7.41 23.36
N GLU A 138 -15.07 8.55 23.83
CA GLU A 138 -15.83 9.55 24.57
C GLU A 138 -16.82 10.29 23.67
N ILE A 139 -16.39 10.72 22.48
CA ILE A 139 -17.27 11.34 21.46
C ILE A 139 -18.42 10.39 21.09
N TRP A 140 -18.10 9.12 20.88
CA TRP A 140 -19.08 8.13 20.41
C TRP A 140 -20.11 7.82 21.51
N ARG A 141 -19.66 7.75 22.77
CA ARG A 141 -20.56 7.59 23.92
C ARG A 141 -21.51 8.79 24.06
N LEU A 142 -21.01 10.03 23.94
CA LEU A 142 -21.85 11.23 24.03
C LEU A 142 -22.89 11.28 22.90
N PHE A 143 -22.46 10.97 21.67
CA PHE A 143 -23.35 10.90 20.51
C PHE A 143 -24.47 9.87 20.69
N LEU A 144 -24.14 8.65 21.16
CA LEU A 144 -25.15 7.63 21.43
C LEU A 144 -26.17 8.05 22.49
N ILE A 145 -25.72 8.72 23.56
CA ILE A 145 -26.62 9.22 24.61
C ILE A 145 -27.60 10.24 24.01
N LEU A 146 -27.14 11.13 23.15
CA LEU A 146 -28.00 12.10 22.47
C LEU A 146 -29.02 11.42 21.56
N VAL A 147 -28.60 10.47 20.73
CA VAL A 147 -29.50 9.72 19.84
C VAL A 147 -30.54 8.95 20.65
N LEU A 148 -30.12 8.25 21.71
CA LEU A 148 -31.03 7.51 22.60
C LEU A 148 -32.06 8.46 23.24
N THR A 149 -31.62 9.62 23.71
CA THR A 149 -32.49 10.63 24.32
C THR A 149 -33.49 11.18 23.30
N ALA A 150 -33.06 11.45 22.07
CA ALA A 150 -33.92 11.88 20.98
C ALA A 150 -34.98 10.81 20.64
N LEU A 151 -34.60 9.53 20.55
CA LEU A 151 -35.53 8.43 20.30
C LEU A 151 -36.56 8.26 21.41
N ILE A 152 -36.17 8.42 22.68
CA ILE A 152 -37.10 8.40 23.82
C ILE A 152 -38.05 9.60 23.73
N GLY A 153 -37.53 10.79 23.41
CA GLY A 153 -38.34 12.00 23.24
C GLY A 153 -39.39 11.85 22.14
N GLU A 154 -39.00 11.35 20.98
CA GLU A 154 -39.90 11.04 19.87
C GLU A 154 -40.92 9.96 20.24
N ALA A 155 -40.54 8.93 21.01
CA ALA A 155 -41.47 7.91 21.48
C ALA A 155 -42.57 8.49 22.38
N PHE A 156 -42.24 9.46 23.23
CA PHE A 156 -43.25 10.19 24.01
C PHE A 156 -44.12 11.10 23.15
N LEU A 157 -43.55 11.73 22.12
CA LEU A 157 -44.27 12.61 21.20
C LEU A 157 -45.24 11.85 20.29
N CYS A 158 -44.88 10.61 19.92
CA CYS A 158 -45.70 9.69 19.15
C CYS A 158 -46.89 9.10 19.92
N ILE A 159 -47.05 9.38 21.23
CA ILE A 159 -48.22 8.93 21.97
C ILE A 159 -49.45 9.71 21.46
N PRO A 160 -50.43 9.05 20.83
CA PRO A 160 -51.60 9.73 20.32
C PRO A 160 -52.34 10.39 21.47
N LYS A 161 -52.57 11.71 21.38
CA LYS A 161 -53.47 12.41 22.29
C LYS A 161 -54.82 11.71 22.20
N ARG A 162 -55.25 11.07 23.30
CA ARG A 162 -56.61 10.55 23.45
C ARG A 162 -57.57 11.65 23.00
N ILE A 163 -58.23 11.43 21.86
CA ILE A 163 -59.34 12.28 21.42
C ILE A 163 -60.43 12.03 22.47
N THR A 164 -60.69 13.02 23.32
CA THR A 164 -61.88 13.00 24.17
C THR A 164 -63.07 12.93 23.23
N ALA A 165 -63.77 11.80 23.21
CA ALA A 165 -65.00 11.62 22.47
C ALA A 165 -66.07 12.56 23.05
N ASN A 166 -66.10 13.80 22.59
CA ASN A 166 -67.23 14.70 22.82
C ASN A 166 -67.68 15.46 21.57
N ASP A 167 -67.03 15.27 20.41
CA ASP A 167 -67.45 15.86 19.13
C ASP A 167 -68.02 14.83 18.13
N ALA A 168 -68.21 13.57 18.54
CA ALA A 168 -68.81 12.52 17.71
C ALA A 168 -70.34 12.44 17.86
N GLY A 169 -71.01 13.58 18.04
CA GLY A 169 -72.42 13.63 18.41
C GLY A 169 -73.22 14.79 17.81
N ALA A 170 -72.86 15.31 16.63
CA ALA A 170 -73.69 16.35 15.99
C ALA A 170 -73.45 16.49 14.47
N SER A 171 -73.69 15.45 13.66
CA SER A 171 -74.04 15.65 12.25
C SER A 171 -74.50 14.35 11.58
N PHE A 172 -75.73 13.92 11.87
CA PHE A 172 -76.46 13.07 10.94
C PHE A 172 -77.92 13.52 10.86
N ALA A 173 -78.17 14.49 9.98
CA ALA A 173 -79.50 14.77 9.44
C ALA A 173 -79.36 15.58 8.13
N GLY A 174 -79.87 15.06 7.01
CA GLY A 174 -80.16 15.90 5.84
C GLY A 174 -79.86 15.31 4.45
N THR A 175 -80.66 14.33 4.04
CA THR A 175 -81.31 14.19 2.70
C THR A 175 -80.75 14.95 1.47
N GLY A 176 -80.51 14.24 0.36
CA GLY A 176 -80.45 14.87 -0.97
C GLY A 176 -79.98 14.00 -2.15
N LYS A 177 -80.92 13.26 -2.76
CA LYS A 177 -81.06 12.85 -4.17
C LYS A 177 -79.79 12.59 -5.04
N SER A 178 -79.64 11.35 -5.52
CA SER A 178 -78.89 11.01 -6.76
C SER A 178 -79.60 11.58 -8.00
N PRO A 179 -78.95 11.72 -9.19
CA PRO A 179 -78.74 10.53 -10.03
C PRO A 179 -77.57 10.54 -11.07
N VAL A 180 -77.33 9.31 -11.58
CA VAL A 180 -76.81 8.86 -12.89
C VAL A 180 -75.30 8.87 -13.21
N ASN A 181 -74.80 7.63 -13.36
CA ASN A 181 -73.58 7.19 -14.04
C ASN A 181 -73.66 7.34 -15.57
N HIS A 182 -72.55 7.68 -16.21
CA HIS A 182 -72.26 7.15 -17.55
C HIS A 182 -70.74 7.14 -17.83
N LEU A 183 -70.22 5.96 -18.22
CA LEU A 183 -69.07 5.67 -19.11
C LEU A 183 -67.71 6.36 -18.80
N ALA A 184 -66.53 5.80 -19.04
CA ALA A 184 -65.96 4.53 -19.49
C ALA A 184 -64.45 4.79 -19.55
N GLY A 185 -63.61 3.75 -19.63
CA GLY A 185 -62.26 3.93 -20.18
C GLY A 185 -61.20 3.10 -19.48
N PHE A 186 -61.26 1.79 -19.71
CA PHE A 186 -60.06 0.96 -19.79
C PHE A 186 -59.32 1.34 -21.08
N SER A 187 -58.01 1.60 -21.00
CA SER A 187 -57.12 1.28 -22.11
C SER A 187 -55.75 0.91 -21.58
N ASP A 188 -55.38 -0.31 -21.92
CA ASP A 188 -54.08 -0.95 -21.86
C ASP A 188 -53.20 -0.46 -23.04
N SER A 189 -51.92 -0.86 -22.96
CA SER A 189 -50.86 -0.93 -23.99
C SER A 189 -50.19 0.36 -24.47
N ASP A 190 -48.87 0.47 -24.28
CA ASP A 190 -47.93 0.05 -25.34
C ASP A 190 -46.51 -0.24 -24.82
N ALA A 191 -45.85 -1.19 -25.49
CA ALA A 191 -44.49 -1.64 -25.30
C ALA A 191 -43.51 -0.79 -26.10
N GLY A 192 -42.25 -0.72 -25.68
CA GLY A 192 -41.19 -0.08 -26.46
C GLY A 192 -39.79 -0.36 -25.91
N HIS A 193 -39.11 -1.31 -26.54
CA HIS A 193 -37.68 -1.61 -26.40
C HIS A 193 -36.78 -0.39 -26.56
N GLN A 194 -35.70 -0.32 -25.77
CA GLN A 194 -34.36 -0.05 -26.32
C GLN A 194 -33.28 -0.66 -25.40
N ALA A 195 -32.54 -1.63 -25.95
CA ALA A 195 -31.32 -2.17 -25.38
C ALA A 195 -30.16 -1.39 -26.00
N ASP A 196 -29.29 -0.81 -25.17
CA ASP A 196 -28.03 -0.23 -25.63
C ASP A 196 -26.89 -1.22 -25.35
N ASP A 197 -26.28 -1.60 -26.46
CA ASP A 197 -25.16 -2.50 -26.66
C ASP A 197 -23.85 -1.73 -26.37
N VAL A 198 -23.08 -2.16 -25.37
CA VAL A 198 -21.75 -1.57 -25.09
C VAL A 198 -20.69 -2.42 -25.77
N SER A 199 -20.32 -1.98 -26.97
CA SER A 199 -19.19 -2.47 -27.76
C SER A 199 -17.86 -2.14 -27.07
N VAL A 200 -17.12 -3.18 -26.66
CA VAL A 200 -15.73 -3.07 -26.22
C VAL A 200 -14.84 -3.20 -27.45
N GLY A 201 -14.46 -2.06 -28.02
CA GLY A 201 -13.43 -1.96 -29.06
C GLY A 201 -12.04 -1.97 -28.43
N GLY A 202 -11.27 -3.01 -28.74
CA GLY A 202 -9.82 -3.03 -28.56
C GLY A 202 -9.12 -2.23 -29.66
N VAL A 203 -8.02 -1.56 -29.31
CA VAL A 203 -7.11 -0.90 -30.24
C VAL A 203 -5.69 -1.01 -29.68
N VAL A 204 -4.85 -1.69 -30.48
CA VAL A 204 -3.37 -1.79 -30.59
C VAL A 204 -2.46 -1.56 -29.38
#